data_AF-A0A261QL22-F1
#
_entry.id   AF-A0A261QL22-F1
#
_cell.length_a   1.000
_cell.length_b   1.000
_cell.length_c   1.000
_cell.angle_alpha   90.00
_cell.angle_beta   90.00
_cell.angle_gamma   90.00
#
_symmetry.space_group_name_H-M   'P 1'
#
loop_
_entity.id
_entity.type
_entity.pdbx_description
1 polymer ?
#
loop_
_entity_poly.entity_id
_entity_poly.type
_entity_poly.pdbx_seq_one_letter_code
_entity_poly.pdbx_strand_id
1 'polypeptide(L)'
;MLSDKSNLTPLKEIANIKFQPLPINVDPLNMINRFMAILMCMWMIWPYFSDRAGFVYFGAFLIVWIYTSDFRWLLQKWPLDLLFLGIWLITFIPYILTGNFKYGYIDSRFIQITFILFIVGAFINHYYMHYKKDYVMLGRISFLTLTLFFVGSIQTYIGLEKYPLASRMLATGAVDPLSFKTAGIGGFGFVYSGVFIGIVCCYLLFSKLYYINIYYKMFALVTLVAITTMVIKASYTIAVMILFTGIASVLFIKGKKRYSFLFFC
;
A
#
# COMPACT_ATOMS: atom_id res chain seq x y z
N MET A 1 15.18 21.08 27.09
CA MET A 1 13.72 20.96 27.29
C MET A 1 13.05 22.14 26.59
N LEU A 2 12.94 22.08 25.26
CA LEU A 2 12.09 22.95 24.45
C LEU A 2 11.51 22.03 23.38
N SER A 3 10.35 21.46 23.70
CA SER A 3 9.61 20.57 22.81
C SER A 3 9.05 21.44 21.69
N ASP A 4 9.64 21.32 20.51
CA ASP A 4 9.19 21.94 19.28
C ASP A 4 7.70 21.63 19.05
N LYS A 5 6.84 22.63 19.28
CA LYS A 5 5.38 22.53 19.15
C LYS A 5 4.94 22.58 17.67
N SER A 6 5.87 22.77 16.73
CA SER A 6 5.58 22.98 15.31
C SER A 6 5.20 21.71 14.54
N ASN A 7 5.57 20.51 15.01
CA ASN A 7 5.29 19.24 14.35
C ASN A 7 4.00 18.53 14.82
N LEU A 8 3.26 19.12 15.77
CA LEU A 8 1.98 18.58 16.27
C LEU A 8 0.75 19.17 15.55
N THR A 9 0.95 20.11 14.63
CA THR A 9 -0.12 20.79 13.88
C THR A 9 -0.98 19.84 13.05
N PRO A 10 -0.45 18.91 12.22
CA PRO A 10 -1.32 18.05 11.41
C PRO A 10 -2.09 17.03 12.27
N LEU A 11 -1.50 16.49 13.33
CA LEU A 11 -2.18 15.55 14.24
C LEU A 11 -3.26 16.23 15.08
N LYS A 12 -3.06 17.50 15.48
CA LYS A 12 -4.09 18.32 16.15
C LYS A 12 -5.21 18.73 15.20
N GLU A 13 -4.90 19.04 13.95
CA GLU A 13 -5.90 19.28 12.91
C GLU A 13 -6.75 18.04 12.71
N ILE A 14 -6.14 16.85 12.52
CA ILE A 14 -6.85 15.56 12.38
C ILE A 14 -7.72 15.25 13.60
N ALA A 15 -7.22 15.49 14.82
CA ALA A 15 -7.97 15.28 16.05
C ALA A 15 -9.20 16.20 16.20
N ASN A 16 -9.19 17.37 15.56
CA ASN A 16 -10.28 18.34 15.57
C ASN A 16 -11.17 18.26 14.33
N ILE A 17 -10.92 17.33 13.39
CA ILE A 17 -11.85 17.04 12.30
C ILE A 17 -13.09 16.40 12.93
N LYS A 18 -14.11 17.22 13.22
CA LYS A 18 -15.48 16.72 13.28
C LYS A 18 -15.73 16.08 11.93
N PHE A 19 -15.98 14.76 11.90
CA PHE A 19 -16.45 14.05 10.71
C PHE A 19 -17.79 14.67 10.31
N GLN A 20 -17.74 15.76 9.56
CA GLN A 20 -18.93 16.34 8.97
C GLN A 20 -19.40 15.34 7.91
N PRO A 21 -20.68 14.93 7.96
CA PRO A 21 -21.23 14.12 6.89
C PRO A 21 -20.99 14.87 5.57
N LEU A 22 -20.63 14.11 4.52
CA LEU A 22 -20.41 14.67 3.19
C LEU A 22 -21.60 15.56 2.82
N PRO A 23 -21.38 16.78 2.28
CA PRO A 23 -22.48 17.61 1.83
C PRO A 23 -23.32 16.81 0.84
N ILE A 24 -24.64 16.85 1.03
CA ILE A 24 -25.63 16.01 0.32
C ILE A 24 -25.56 16.20 -1.20
N ASN A 25 -24.92 17.28 -1.67
CA ASN A 25 -24.68 17.55 -3.08
C ASN A 25 -23.21 17.24 -3.44
N VAL A 26 -22.90 15.94 -3.56
CA VAL A 26 -21.57 15.51 -4.03
C VAL A 26 -21.54 15.64 -5.55
N ASP A 27 -20.67 16.50 -6.06
CA ASP A 27 -20.38 16.61 -7.51
C ASP A 27 -20.17 15.21 -8.12
N PRO A 28 -20.97 14.80 -9.13
CA PRO A 28 -20.86 13.51 -9.80
C PRO A 28 -19.44 13.20 -10.27
N LEU A 29 -18.69 14.22 -10.72
CA LEU A 29 -17.31 14.06 -11.18
C LEU A 29 -16.40 13.59 -10.04
N ASN A 30 -16.59 14.15 -8.84
CA ASN A 30 -15.84 13.80 -7.64
C ASN A 30 -16.21 12.39 -7.13
N MET A 31 -17.48 11.98 -7.29
CA MET A 31 -17.90 10.62 -6.96
C MET A 31 -17.19 9.59 -7.88
N ILE A 32 -17.16 9.86 -9.19
CA ILE A 32 -16.45 9.02 -10.16
C ILE A 32 -14.94 8.97 -9.83
N ASN A 33 -14.32 10.12 -9.52
CA ASN A 33 -12.91 10.18 -9.14
C ASN A 33 -12.59 9.29 -7.92
N ARG A 34 -13.40 9.39 -6.86
CA ARG A 34 -13.28 8.55 -5.67
C ARG A 34 -13.46 7.07 -5.98
N PHE A 35 -14.46 6.74 -6.80
CA PHE A 35 -14.70 5.35 -7.19
C PHE A 35 -13.53 4.77 -7.99
N MET A 36 -12.97 5.53 -8.94
CA MET A 36 -11.79 5.07 -9.71
C MET A 36 -10.55 4.90 -8.83
N ALA A 37 -10.34 5.79 -7.85
CA ALA A 37 -9.25 5.62 -6.88
C ALA A 37 -9.41 4.32 -6.07
N ILE A 38 -10.63 4.01 -5.63
CA ILE A 38 -10.94 2.74 -4.96
C ILE A 38 -10.65 1.55 -5.86
N LEU A 39 -11.11 1.56 -7.12
CA LEU A 39 -10.88 0.47 -8.05
C LEU A 39 -9.39 0.25 -8.34
N MET A 40 -8.61 1.31 -8.48
CA MET A 40 -7.16 1.22 -8.64
C MET A 40 -6.49 0.63 -7.40
N CYS A 41 -6.86 1.06 -6.20
CA CYS A 41 -6.34 0.47 -4.96
C CYS A 41 -6.72 -1.01 -4.86
N MET A 42 -7.97 -1.37 -5.19
CA MET A 42 -8.41 -2.77 -5.22
C MET A 42 -7.54 -3.60 -6.17
N TRP A 43 -7.29 -3.07 -7.37
CA TRP A 43 -6.48 -3.72 -8.40
C TRP A 43 -5.03 -3.92 -7.96
N MET A 44 -4.44 -2.92 -7.29
CA MET A 44 -3.05 -2.99 -6.82
C MET A 44 -2.84 -4.01 -5.68
N ILE A 45 -3.87 -4.22 -4.85
CA ILE A 45 -3.73 -4.93 -3.58
C ILE A 45 -4.20 -6.38 -3.67
N TRP A 46 -5.31 -6.65 -4.36
CA TRP A 46 -5.92 -7.98 -4.35
C TRP A 46 -5.47 -8.79 -5.58
N PRO A 47 -4.65 -9.85 -5.41
CA PRO A 47 -4.09 -10.59 -6.54
C PRO A 47 -5.15 -11.15 -7.48
N TYR A 48 -6.23 -11.71 -6.93
CA TYR A 48 -7.34 -12.24 -7.70
C TYR A 48 -7.99 -11.21 -8.64
N PHE A 49 -8.23 -10.01 -8.13
CA PHE A 49 -8.84 -8.94 -8.94
C PHE A 49 -7.85 -8.41 -9.97
N SER A 50 -6.58 -8.23 -9.59
CA SER A 50 -5.51 -7.82 -10.49
C SER A 50 -5.35 -8.77 -11.69
N ASP A 51 -5.34 -10.08 -11.43
CA ASP A 51 -5.17 -11.11 -12.46
C ASP A 51 -6.39 -11.23 -13.37
N ARG A 52 -7.61 -11.10 -12.83
CA ARG A 52 -8.86 -11.20 -13.60
C ARG A 52 -9.14 -9.97 -14.45
N ALA A 53 -8.91 -8.78 -13.90
CA ALA A 53 -9.09 -7.54 -14.63
C ALA A 53 -7.93 -7.35 -15.62
N GLY A 54 -6.70 -7.64 -15.23
CA GLY A 54 -5.52 -7.37 -16.04
C GLY A 54 -5.20 -5.88 -16.15
N PHE A 55 -4.07 -5.58 -16.79
CA PHE A 55 -3.50 -4.23 -16.80
C PHE A 55 -4.29 -3.21 -17.62
N VAL A 56 -5.04 -3.66 -18.63
CA VAL A 56 -5.86 -2.78 -19.50
C VAL A 56 -6.91 -2.04 -18.68
N TYR A 57 -7.60 -2.74 -17.77
CA TYR A 57 -8.61 -2.12 -16.91
C TYR A 57 -7.98 -1.17 -15.90
N PHE A 58 -6.80 -1.49 -15.36
CA PHE A 58 -6.05 -0.56 -14.53
C PHE A 58 -5.74 0.75 -15.28
N GLY A 59 -5.27 0.65 -16.53
CA GLY A 59 -5.05 1.81 -17.39
C GLY A 59 -6.32 2.62 -17.63
N ALA A 60 -7.45 1.96 -17.86
CA ALA A 60 -8.74 2.63 -18.01
C ALA A 60 -9.16 3.37 -16.74
N PHE A 61 -9.04 2.74 -15.56
CA PHE A 61 -9.33 3.38 -14.28
C PHE A 61 -8.43 4.60 -14.04
N LEU A 62 -7.15 4.49 -14.37
CA LEU A 62 -6.19 5.58 -14.25
C LEU A 62 -6.53 6.76 -15.17
N ILE A 63 -6.88 6.50 -16.44
CA ILE A 63 -7.27 7.55 -17.38
C ILE A 63 -8.53 8.28 -16.88
N VAL A 64 -9.56 7.55 -16.45
CA VAL A 64 -10.78 8.17 -15.91
C VAL A 64 -10.46 8.94 -14.63
N TRP A 65 -9.60 8.41 -13.75
CA TRP A 65 -9.18 9.12 -12.55
C TRP A 65 -8.43 10.41 -12.88
N ILE A 66 -7.50 10.39 -13.84
CA ILE A 66 -6.78 11.60 -14.30
C ILE A 66 -7.76 12.61 -14.89
N TYR A 67 -8.67 12.18 -15.77
CA TYR A 67 -9.65 13.06 -16.42
C TYR A 67 -10.61 13.72 -15.44
N THR A 68 -11.00 12.99 -14.38
CA THR A 68 -11.86 13.50 -13.30
C THR A 68 -11.09 14.24 -12.21
N SER A 69 -9.75 14.30 -12.28
CA SER A 69 -8.91 15.01 -11.33
C SER A 69 -8.67 16.46 -11.76
N ASP A 70 -8.58 17.36 -10.77
CA ASP A 70 -8.28 18.78 -11.03
C ASP A 70 -6.78 19.01 -11.10
N PHE A 71 -6.22 19.13 -12.31
CA PHE A 71 -4.77 19.26 -12.57
C PHE A 71 -4.04 20.38 -11.80
N ARG A 72 -4.76 21.34 -11.17
CA ARG A 72 -4.15 22.31 -10.25
C ARG A 72 -3.40 21.65 -9.09
N TRP A 73 -3.68 20.38 -8.78
CA TRP A 73 -2.93 19.61 -7.79
C TRP A 73 -1.46 19.44 -8.16
N LEU A 74 -1.11 19.38 -9.45
CA LEU A 74 0.28 19.27 -9.90
C LEU A 74 1.11 20.53 -9.60
N LEU A 75 0.46 21.69 -9.53
CA LEU A 75 1.08 22.98 -9.28
C LEU A 75 1.19 23.32 -7.78
N GLN A 76 0.60 22.51 -6.90
CA GLN A 76 0.78 22.70 -5.47
C GLN A 76 2.19 22.33 -5.01
N LYS A 77 2.57 22.80 -3.82
CA LYS A 77 3.88 22.45 -3.23
C LYS A 77 3.93 20.95 -2.94
N TRP A 78 4.86 20.25 -3.58
CA TRP A 78 5.06 18.82 -3.33
C TRP A 78 5.66 18.61 -1.94
N PRO A 79 5.19 17.60 -1.18
CA PRO A 79 5.83 17.22 0.06
C PRO A 79 7.25 16.72 -0.23
N LEU A 80 8.17 16.87 0.72
CA LEU A 80 9.55 16.42 0.58
C LEU A 80 9.62 14.94 0.19
N ASP A 81 8.74 14.10 0.74
CA ASP A 81 8.66 12.69 0.42
C ASP A 81 8.40 12.42 -1.07
N LEU A 82 7.53 13.23 -1.71
CA LEU A 82 7.24 13.11 -3.13
C LEU A 82 8.40 13.64 -4.00
N LEU A 83 9.13 14.64 -3.52
CA LEU A 83 10.36 15.12 -4.17
C LEU A 83 11.49 14.09 -4.07
N PHE A 84 11.71 13.51 -2.89
CA PHE A 84 12.67 12.42 -2.69
C PHE A 84 12.30 11.21 -3.55
N LEU A 85 11.02 10.88 -3.61
CA LEU A 85 10.53 9.86 -4.52
C LEU A 85 10.85 10.21 -5.98
N GLY A 86 10.59 11.44 -6.41
CA GLY A 86 10.90 11.90 -7.76
C GLY A 86 12.40 11.77 -8.08
N ILE A 87 13.27 12.18 -7.15
CA ILE A 87 14.73 12.04 -7.29
C ILE A 87 15.14 10.57 -7.36
N TRP A 88 14.60 9.74 -6.47
CA TRP A 88 14.85 8.30 -6.47
C TRP A 88 14.39 7.66 -7.78
N LEU A 89 13.23 8.07 -8.33
CA LEU A 89 12.75 7.60 -9.63
C LEU A 89 13.67 8.01 -10.78
N ILE A 90 14.27 9.20 -10.75
CA ILE A 90 15.25 9.63 -11.76
C ILE A 90 16.43 8.65 -11.80
N THR A 91 16.84 8.09 -10.66
CA THR A 91 17.92 7.09 -10.62
C THR A 91 17.58 5.79 -11.37
N PHE A 92 16.28 5.50 -11.60
CA PHE A 92 15.84 4.34 -12.38
C PHE A 92 15.77 4.59 -13.88
N ILE A 93 15.80 5.85 -14.35
CA ILE A 93 15.71 6.18 -15.78
C ILE A 93 16.80 5.48 -16.60
N PRO A 94 18.10 5.49 -16.22
CA PRO A 94 19.15 4.79 -16.97
C PRO A 94 18.89 3.28 -17.07
N TYR A 95 18.36 2.68 -16.01
CA TYR A 95 18.06 1.25 -15.95
C TYR A 95 16.86 0.87 -16.83
N ILE A 96 15.86 1.75 -16.91
CA ILE A 96 14.69 1.59 -17.79
C ILE A 96 15.12 1.73 -19.26
N LEU A 97 15.90 2.76 -19.59
CA LEU A 97 16.34 3.03 -20.97
C LEU A 97 17.28 1.95 -21.51
N THR A 98 18.16 1.41 -20.66
CA THR A 98 19.11 0.35 -21.08
C THR A 98 18.49 -1.05 -21.09
N GLY A 99 17.31 -1.25 -20.48
CA GLY A 99 16.67 -2.56 -20.36
C GLY A 99 17.47 -3.59 -19.52
N ASN A 100 18.58 -3.17 -18.90
CA ASN A 100 19.50 -4.06 -18.19
C ASN A 100 19.13 -4.26 -16.72
N PHE A 101 17.95 -3.78 -16.30
CA PHE A 101 17.48 -3.96 -14.93
C PHE A 101 16.92 -5.37 -14.71
N LYS A 102 17.78 -6.28 -14.25
CA LYS A 102 17.38 -7.64 -13.83
C LYS A 102 17.68 -7.82 -12.35
N TYR A 103 16.67 -8.27 -11.61
CA TYR A 103 16.85 -8.68 -10.21
C TYR A 103 16.66 -10.20 -10.13
N GLY A 104 17.77 -10.94 -10.17
CA GLY A 104 17.74 -12.40 -10.27
C GLY A 104 17.01 -12.85 -11.54
N TYR A 105 15.92 -13.61 -11.37
CA TYR A 105 15.05 -14.08 -12.46
C TYR A 105 13.88 -13.14 -12.78
N ILE A 106 13.73 -12.02 -12.05
CA ILE A 106 12.64 -11.08 -12.26
C ILE A 106 12.93 -10.24 -13.52
N ASP A 107 12.00 -10.29 -14.47
CA ASP A 107 12.07 -9.48 -15.70
C ASP A 107 11.95 -7.98 -15.38
N SER A 108 12.77 -7.19 -16.07
CA SER A 108 12.74 -5.72 -16.12
C SER A 108 11.32 -5.14 -16.24
N ARG A 109 10.44 -5.79 -17.03
CA ARG A 109 9.04 -5.36 -17.22
C ARG A 109 8.23 -5.41 -15.93
N PHE A 110 8.41 -6.45 -15.12
CA PHE A 110 7.71 -6.59 -13.83
C PHE A 110 8.09 -5.44 -12.89
N ILE A 111 9.37 -5.07 -12.90
CA ILE A 111 9.90 -4.00 -12.08
C ILE A 111 9.33 -2.65 -12.56
N GLN A 112 9.34 -2.39 -13.88
CA GLN A 112 8.72 -1.20 -14.47
C GLN A 112 7.24 -1.05 -14.12
N ILE A 113 6.46 -2.14 -14.19
CA ILE A 113 5.05 -2.13 -13.78
C ILE A 113 4.93 -1.76 -12.31
N THR A 114 5.72 -2.39 -11.44
CA THR A 114 5.70 -2.10 -9.99
C THR A 114 6.03 -0.64 -9.71
N PHE A 115 6.97 -0.05 -10.45
CA PHE A 115 7.29 1.39 -10.36
C PHE A 115 6.08 2.27 -10.70
N ILE A 116 5.38 1.97 -11.81
CA ILE A 116 4.20 2.73 -12.22
C ILE A 116 3.13 2.67 -11.13
N LEU A 117 2.91 1.50 -10.52
CA LEU A 117 1.93 1.35 -9.45
C LEU A 117 2.29 2.19 -8.22
N PHE A 118 3.58 2.23 -7.86
CA PHE A 118 4.05 3.07 -6.76
C PHE A 118 3.79 4.56 -7.01
N ILE A 119 4.09 5.04 -8.22
CA ILE A 119 3.87 6.44 -8.63
C ILE A 119 2.38 6.78 -8.56
N VAL A 120 1.52 5.91 -9.10
CA VAL A 120 0.07 6.13 -9.07
C VAL A 120 -0.44 6.20 -7.63
N GLY A 121 0.00 5.29 -6.75
CA GLY A 121 -0.34 5.32 -5.32
C GLY A 121 0.10 6.61 -4.63
N ALA A 122 1.32 7.07 -4.91
CA ALA A 122 1.87 8.32 -4.37
C ALA A 122 1.06 9.55 -4.85
N PHE A 123 0.66 9.59 -6.12
CA PHE A 123 -0.17 10.67 -6.65
C PHE A 123 -1.60 10.67 -6.11
N ILE A 124 -2.22 9.50 -5.98
CA ILE A 124 -3.53 9.37 -5.31
C ILE A 124 -3.42 9.91 -3.88
N ASN A 125 -2.40 9.47 -3.14
CA ASN A 125 -2.19 9.96 -1.77
C ASN A 125 -1.98 11.48 -1.75
N HIS A 126 -1.12 12.03 -2.61
CA HIS A 126 -0.88 13.47 -2.68
C HIS A 126 -2.15 14.26 -3.02
N TYR A 127 -2.92 13.80 -4.00
CA TYR A 127 -4.18 14.41 -4.42
C TYR A 127 -5.19 14.48 -3.28
N TYR A 128 -5.42 13.37 -2.57
CA TYR A 128 -6.42 13.35 -1.50
C TYR A 128 -5.92 13.98 -0.19
N MET A 129 -4.63 13.82 0.14
CA MET A 129 -4.06 14.29 1.41
C MET A 129 -3.75 15.79 1.40
N HIS A 130 -3.11 16.28 0.35
CA HIS A 130 -2.60 17.66 0.30
C HIS A 130 -3.51 18.59 -0.49
N TYR A 131 -4.02 18.14 -1.64
CA TYR A 131 -4.84 18.98 -2.51
C TYR A 131 -6.30 19.05 -2.05
N LYS A 132 -7.03 17.92 -2.04
CA LYS A 132 -8.43 17.88 -1.61
C LYS A 132 -8.61 17.92 -0.09
N LYS A 133 -7.58 17.53 0.67
CA LYS A 133 -7.64 17.34 2.14
C LYS A 133 -8.81 16.43 2.57
N ASP A 134 -9.09 15.41 1.76
CA ASP A 134 -10.19 14.46 1.96
C ASP A 134 -9.70 13.25 2.78
N TYR A 135 -9.51 13.49 4.08
CA TYR A 135 -9.05 12.46 5.02
C TYR A 135 -10.06 11.33 5.21
N VAL A 136 -11.35 11.60 4.97
CA VAL A 136 -12.41 10.57 5.02
C VAL A 136 -12.21 9.56 3.90
N MET A 137 -11.96 10.04 2.68
CA MET A 137 -11.66 9.17 1.55
C MET A 137 -10.37 8.35 1.78
N LEU A 138 -9.30 8.98 2.29
CA LEU A 138 -8.07 8.27 2.64
C LEU A 138 -8.31 7.20 3.71
N GLY A 139 -9.11 7.50 4.72
CA GLY A 139 -9.52 6.53 5.74
C GLY A 139 -10.28 5.34 5.13
N ARG A 140 -11.19 5.59 4.17
CA ARG A 140 -11.92 4.53 3.44
C ARG A 140 -10.99 3.68 2.57
N ILE A 141 -10.07 4.31 1.83
CA ILE A 141 -9.06 3.61 1.02
C ILE A 141 -8.18 2.75 1.94
N SER A 142 -7.74 3.28 3.08
CA SER A 142 -6.88 2.57 4.02
C SER A 142 -7.59 1.37 4.65
N PHE A 143 -8.85 1.55 5.07
CA PHE A 143 -9.68 0.46 5.60
C PHE A 143 -9.92 -0.63 4.55
N LEU A 144 -10.33 -0.24 3.34
CA LEU A 144 -10.53 -1.16 2.23
C LEU A 144 -9.24 -1.92 1.88
N THR A 145 -8.11 -1.21 1.83
CA THR A 145 -6.79 -1.80 1.60
C THR A 145 -6.49 -2.89 2.61
N LEU A 146 -6.72 -2.61 3.89
CA LEU A 146 -6.53 -3.58 4.96
C LEU A 146 -7.46 -4.79 4.81
N THR A 147 -8.73 -4.57 4.44
CA THR A 147 -9.68 -5.65 4.15
C THR A 147 -9.24 -6.54 3.00
N LEU A 148 -8.74 -5.95 1.92
CA LEU A 148 -8.27 -6.71 0.77
C LEU A 148 -6.96 -7.46 1.06
N PHE A 149 -6.07 -6.88 1.86
CA PHE A 149 -4.90 -7.61 2.36
C PHE A 149 -5.29 -8.79 3.24
N PHE A 150 -6.29 -8.63 4.10
CA PHE A 150 -6.82 -9.73 4.90
C PHE A 150 -7.38 -10.85 4.02
N VAL A 151 -8.28 -10.53 3.09
CA VAL A 151 -8.89 -11.50 2.15
C VAL A 151 -7.81 -12.15 1.28
N GLY A 152 -6.93 -11.35 0.69
CA GLY A 152 -5.84 -11.83 -0.16
C GLY A 152 -4.83 -12.70 0.59
N SER A 153 -4.57 -12.43 1.87
CA SER A 153 -3.67 -13.23 2.69
C SER A 153 -4.26 -14.61 2.98
N ILE A 154 -5.55 -14.68 3.33
CA ILE A 154 -6.27 -15.95 3.50
C ILE A 154 -6.30 -16.73 2.18
N GLN A 155 -6.69 -16.08 1.09
CA GLN A 155 -6.74 -16.70 -0.23
C GLN A 155 -5.37 -17.25 -0.65
N THR A 156 -4.31 -16.47 -0.46
CA THR A 156 -2.94 -16.88 -0.75
C THR A 156 -2.52 -18.04 0.14
N TYR A 157 -2.80 -17.99 1.44
CA TYR A 157 -2.49 -19.07 2.37
C TYR A 157 -3.14 -20.40 1.94
N ILE A 158 -4.46 -20.39 1.67
CA ILE A 158 -5.20 -21.59 1.20
C ILE A 158 -4.63 -22.07 -0.14
N GLY A 159 -4.31 -21.15 -1.04
CA GLY A 159 -3.69 -21.48 -2.33
C GLY A 159 -2.32 -22.16 -2.17
N LEU A 160 -1.52 -21.72 -1.20
CA LEU A 160 -0.21 -22.29 -0.88
C LEU A 160 -0.29 -23.63 -0.14
N GLU A 161 -1.41 -23.97 0.48
CA GLU A 161 -1.64 -25.34 0.96
C GLU A 161 -1.78 -26.32 -0.20
N LYS A 162 -2.47 -25.91 -1.27
CA LYS A 162 -2.65 -26.73 -2.48
C LYS A 162 -1.41 -26.71 -3.37
N TYR A 163 -0.74 -25.57 -3.47
CA TYR A 163 0.41 -25.34 -4.34
C TYR A 163 1.57 -24.68 -3.59
N PRO A 164 2.37 -25.45 -2.82
CA PRO A 164 3.39 -24.90 -1.93
C PRO A 164 4.48 -24.06 -2.60
N LEU A 165 4.73 -24.29 -3.90
CA LEU A 165 5.74 -23.56 -4.68
C LEU A 165 5.16 -22.39 -5.49
N ALA A 166 3.84 -22.19 -5.48
CA ALA A 166 3.16 -21.23 -6.36
C ALA A 166 3.69 -19.80 -6.20
N SER A 167 3.86 -19.30 -4.97
CA SER A 167 4.34 -17.92 -4.77
C SER A 167 5.75 -17.71 -5.37
N ARG A 168 6.62 -18.73 -5.29
CA ARG A 168 7.99 -18.69 -5.84
C ARG A 168 7.99 -18.78 -7.37
N MET A 169 7.16 -19.65 -7.92
CA MET A 169 6.98 -19.77 -9.38
C MET A 169 6.42 -18.48 -10.00
N LEU A 170 5.49 -17.82 -9.30
CA LEU A 170 4.98 -16.50 -9.69
C LEU A 170 6.06 -15.41 -9.65
N ALA A 171 7.15 -15.59 -8.90
CA ALA A 171 8.27 -14.65 -8.86
C ALA A 171 9.26 -14.85 -10.01
N THR A 172 9.47 -16.09 -10.47
CA THR A 172 10.46 -16.42 -11.51
C THR A 172 9.89 -16.41 -12.92
N GLY A 173 8.57 -16.29 -13.07
CA GLY A 173 7.90 -16.34 -14.38
C GLY A 173 7.99 -17.71 -15.05
N ALA A 174 8.37 -18.76 -14.31
CA ALA A 174 8.50 -20.11 -14.83
C ALA A 174 7.15 -20.86 -14.90
N VAL A 175 7.07 -21.82 -15.84
CA VAL A 175 6.02 -22.82 -16.17
C VAL A 175 4.62 -22.65 -15.55
N ASP A 176 3.66 -22.48 -16.46
CA ASP A 176 2.19 -22.44 -16.31
C ASP A 176 1.60 -21.65 -15.11
N PRO A 177 1.90 -20.33 -15.03
CA PRO A 177 1.40 -19.47 -13.97
C PRO A 177 -0.13 -19.26 -14.04
N LEU A 178 -0.81 -19.74 -15.08
CA LEU A 178 -2.24 -19.48 -15.29
C LEU A 178 -3.09 -20.13 -14.19
N SER A 179 -2.75 -21.35 -13.77
CA SER A 179 -3.47 -22.05 -12.70
C SER A 179 -3.35 -21.35 -11.33
N PHE A 180 -2.17 -20.80 -11.02
CA PHE A 180 -1.93 -20.07 -9.77
C PHE A 180 -2.54 -18.66 -9.78
N LYS A 181 -2.45 -17.96 -10.91
CA LYS A 181 -3.05 -16.62 -11.11
C LYS A 181 -4.57 -16.67 -11.05
N THR A 182 -5.19 -17.66 -11.71
CA THR A 182 -6.64 -17.83 -11.66
C THR A 182 -7.16 -18.19 -10.27
N ALA A 183 -6.33 -18.85 -9.44
CA ALA A 183 -6.61 -19.09 -8.02
C ALA A 183 -6.38 -17.84 -7.14
N GLY A 184 -5.82 -16.76 -7.68
CA GLY A 184 -5.52 -15.51 -6.98
C GLY A 184 -4.47 -15.66 -5.88
N ILE A 185 -3.48 -16.52 -6.10
CA ILE A 185 -2.37 -16.72 -5.16
C ILE A 185 -1.41 -15.53 -5.28
N GLY A 186 -1.12 -14.87 -4.16
CA GLY A 186 -0.14 -13.79 -4.10
C GLY A 186 1.29 -14.26 -4.42
N GLY A 187 1.88 -13.67 -5.46
CA GLY A 187 3.31 -13.82 -5.79
C GLY A 187 4.21 -12.97 -4.90
N PHE A 188 5.49 -12.87 -5.30
CA PHE A 188 6.53 -12.10 -4.59
C PHE A 188 6.07 -10.71 -4.13
N GLY A 189 5.50 -9.89 -5.03
CA GLY A 189 5.06 -8.53 -4.70
C GLY A 189 4.04 -8.48 -3.56
N PHE A 190 3.02 -9.34 -3.60
CA PHE A 190 1.97 -9.39 -2.57
C PHE A 190 2.53 -9.81 -1.21
N VAL A 191 3.40 -10.82 -1.17
CA VAL A 191 3.99 -11.30 0.10
C VAL A 191 4.85 -10.22 0.75
N TYR A 192 5.70 -9.54 -0.02
CA TYR A 192 6.57 -8.48 0.49
C TYR A 192 5.78 -7.23 0.90
N SER A 193 4.77 -6.82 0.13
CA SER A 193 3.86 -5.76 0.57
C SER A 193 3.14 -6.14 1.87
N GLY A 194 2.72 -7.41 2.00
CA GLY A 194 2.13 -7.96 3.22
C GLY A 194 3.02 -7.77 4.44
N VAL A 195 4.34 -7.93 4.32
CA VAL A 195 5.28 -7.69 5.43
C VAL A 195 5.17 -6.27 5.97
N PHE A 196 5.20 -5.26 5.10
CA PHE A 196 5.09 -3.86 5.50
C PHE A 196 3.72 -3.55 6.11
N ILE A 197 2.64 -4.09 5.53
CA ILE A 197 1.29 -3.96 6.10
C ILE A 197 1.20 -4.64 7.48
N GLY A 198 1.85 -5.78 7.68
CA GLY A 198 1.95 -6.45 8.98
C GLY A 198 2.63 -5.55 10.02
N ILE A 199 3.75 -4.90 9.66
CA ILE A 199 4.43 -3.94 10.55
C ILE A 199 3.51 -2.77 10.89
N VAL A 200 2.76 -2.24 9.91
CA VAL A 200 1.77 -1.17 10.13
C VAL A 200 0.64 -1.64 11.06
N CYS A 201 0.12 -2.86 10.87
CA CYS A 201 -0.90 -3.43 11.77
C CYS A 201 -0.37 -3.54 13.20
N CYS A 202 0.86 -4.02 13.38
CA CYS A 202 1.53 -4.05 14.68
C CYS A 202 1.61 -2.65 15.29
N TYR A 203 2.05 -1.65 14.51
CA TYR A 203 2.07 -0.26 14.97
C TYR A 203 0.69 0.22 15.43
N LEU A 204 -0.38 -0.04 14.67
CA LEU A 204 -1.73 0.36 15.02
C LEU A 204 -2.20 -0.25 16.35
N LEU A 205 -1.87 -1.52 16.63
CA LEU A 205 -2.20 -2.19 17.89
C LEU A 205 -1.55 -1.51 19.09
N PHE A 206 -0.26 -1.18 18.96
CA PHE A 206 0.54 -0.67 20.07
C PHE A 206 0.56 0.85 20.19
N SER A 207 0.11 1.57 19.17
CA SER A 207 0.00 3.02 19.17
C SER A 207 -1.04 3.49 20.19
N LYS A 208 -0.72 4.58 20.92
CA LYS A 208 -1.66 5.27 21.82
C LYS A 208 -2.57 6.22 21.02
N LEU A 209 -3.15 5.75 19.92
CA LEU A 209 -4.11 6.52 19.14
C LEU A 209 -5.47 6.43 19.84
N TYR A 210 -5.78 7.46 20.64
CA TYR A 210 -7.02 7.56 21.43
C TYR A 210 -8.30 7.46 20.59
N TYR A 211 -8.22 7.78 19.30
CA TYR A 211 -9.36 7.85 18.39
C TYR A 211 -9.68 6.52 17.68
N ILE A 212 -8.83 5.49 17.80
CA ILE A 212 -9.07 4.21 17.13
C ILE A 212 -9.91 3.31 18.04
N ASN A 213 -11.15 3.04 17.61
CA ASN A 213 -12.06 2.11 18.28
C ASN A 213 -11.44 0.70 18.40
N ILE A 214 -11.74 0.00 19.49
CA ILE A 214 -11.28 -1.37 19.75
C ILE A 214 -11.60 -2.33 18.60
N TYR A 215 -12.73 -2.15 17.90
CA TYR A 215 -13.08 -2.98 16.75
C TYR A 215 -12.04 -2.91 15.62
N TYR A 216 -11.50 -1.72 15.32
CA TYR A 216 -10.46 -1.57 14.30
C TYR A 216 -9.12 -2.17 14.75
N LYS A 217 -8.82 -2.12 16.06
CA LYS A 217 -7.64 -2.80 16.61
C LYS A 217 -7.78 -4.32 16.52
N MET A 218 -8.94 -4.86 16.87
CA MET A 218 -9.23 -6.29 16.70
C MET A 218 -9.11 -6.72 15.24
N PHE A 219 -9.63 -5.91 14.32
CA PHE A 219 -9.49 -6.17 12.88
C PHE A 219 -8.03 -6.14 12.42
N ALA A 220 -7.23 -5.17 12.87
CA ALA A 220 -5.79 -5.10 12.60
C ALA A 220 -5.04 -6.30 13.18
N LEU A 221 -5.42 -6.80 14.36
CA LEU A 221 -4.83 -8.00 14.97
C LEU A 221 -5.11 -9.25 14.13
N VAL A 222 -6.36 -9.46 13.75
CA VAL A 222 -6.76 -10.61 12.91
C VAL A 222 -6.06 -10.54 11.55
N THR A 223 -5.94 -9.34 10.97
CA THR A 223 -5.21 -9.12 9.72
C THR A 223 -3.71 -9.41 9.87
N LEU A 224 -3.09 -8.97 10.97
CA LEU A 224 -1.70 -9.28 11.28
C LEU A 224 -1.44 -10.79 11.37
N VAL A 225 -2.34 -11.54 12.01
CA VAL A 225 -2.25 -13.01 12.09
C VAL A 225 -2.36 -13.64 10.71
N ALA A 226 -3.34 -13.21 9.88
CA ALA A 226 -3.51 -13.71 8.52
C ALA A 226 -2.28 -13.43 7.64
N ILE A 227 -1.71 -12.23 7.71
CA ILE A 227 -0.48 -11.87 6.99
C ILE A 227 0.70 -12.72 7.48
N THR A 228 0.88 -12.85 8.80
CA THR A 228 2.03 -13.57 9.37
C THR A 228 2.01 -15.05 8.97
N THR A 229 0.84 -15.69 9.07
CA THR A 229 0.67 -17.09 8.65
C THR A 229 0.90 -17.28 7.15
N MET A 230 0.40 -16.37 6.31
CA MET A 230 0.66 -16.36 4.87
C MET A 230 2.15 -16.19 4.55
N VAL A 231 2.86 -15.25 5.19
CA VAL A 231 4.30 -15.00 4.97
C VAL A 231 5.14 -16.21 5.36
N ILE A 232 4.85 -16.82 6.51
CA ILE A 232 5.52 -18.07 6.95
C ILE A 232 5.28 -19.17 5.92
N LYS A 233 4.03 -19.35 5.46
CA LYS A 233 3.68 -20.37 4.47
C LYS A 233 4.38 -20.16 3.12
N ALA A 234 4.48 -18.91 2.67
CA ALA A 234 5.18 -18.54 1.43
C ALA A 234 6.69 -18.85 1.47
N SER A 235 7.24 -19.11 2.67
CA SER A 235 8.60 -19.62 2.86
C SER A 235 9.68 -18.72 2.23
N TYR A 236 9.50 -17.41 2.28
CA TYR A 236 10.52 -16.42 1.91
C TYR A 236 11.30 -15.99 3.15
N THR A 237 12.53 -16.51 3.31
CA THR A 237 13.37 -16.24 4.49
C THR A 237 13.54 -14.75 4.76
N ILE A 238 13.84 -13.96 3.71
CA ILE A 238 14.03 -12.51 3.84
C ILE A 238 12.73 -11.82 4.30
N ALA A 239 11.58 -12.20 3.74
CA ALA A 239 10.29 -11.62 4.14
C ALA A 239 9.97 -11.91 5.62
N VAL A 240 10.22 -13.15 6.07
CA VAL A 240 10.08 -13.56 7.47
C VAL A 240 11.00 -12.74 8.38
N MET A 241 12.27 -12.59 8.00
CA MET A 241 13.25 -11.80 8.77
C MET A 241 12.82 -10.32 8.87
N ILE A 242 12.38 -9.71 7.77
CA ILE A 242 11.91 -8.31 7.78
C ILE A 242 10.66 -8.17 8.65
N LEU A 243 9.71 -9.12 8.57
CA LEU A 243 8.49 -9.05 9.37
C LEU A 243 8.79 -9.09 10.87
N PHE A 244 9.61 -10.05 11.31
CA PHE A 244 9.94 -10.17 12.74
C PHE A 244 10.82 -9.04 13.23
N THR A 245 11.82 -8.60 12.45
CA THR A 245 12.66 -7.45 12.83
C THR A 245 11.86 -6.16 12.86
N GLY A 246 10.94 -5.95 11.92
CA GLY A 246 10.03 -4.81 11.90
C GLY A 246 9.06 -4.79 13.08
N ILE A 247 8.43 -5.93 13.40
CA ILE A 247 7.57 -6.07 14.59
C ILE A 247 8.38 -5.79 15.86
N ALA A 248 9.57 -6.38 16.00
CA ALA A 248 10.46 -6.12 17.12
C ALA A 248 10.80 -4.63 17.23
N SER A 249 11.18 -3.98 16.12
CA SER A 249 11.44 -2.54 16.10
C SER A 249 10.25 -1.72 16.58
N VAL A 250 9.02 -2.02 16.13
CA VAL A 250 7.81 -1.34 16.59
C VAL A 250 7.62 -1.48 18.11
N LEU A 251 7.92 -2.66 18.67
CA LEU A 251 7.82 -2.93 20.11
C LEU A 251 8.93 -2.24 20.93
N PHE A 252 10.18 -2.30 20.48
CA PHE A 252 11.35 -1.79 21.21
C PHE A 252 11.56 -0.28 21.08
N ILE A 253 11.21 0.32 19.93
CA ILE A 253 11.38 1.77 19.69
C ILE A 253 10.26 2.57 20.37
N LYS A 254 9.19 1.90 20.83
CA LYS A 254 8.08 2.49 21.57
C LYS A 254 8.57 3.19 22.84
N GLY A 255 8.72 4.52 22.76
CA GLY A 255 9.08 5.38 23.89
C GLY A 255 10.31 6.28 23.66
N LYS A 256 11.10 6.09 22.60
CA LYS A 256 12.26 6.94 22.31
C LYS A 256 12.03 7.81 21.07
N LYS A 257 11.60 9.07 21.27
CA LYS A 257 11.33 10.07 20.20
C LYS A 257 12.47 10.25 19.18
N ARG A 258 13.72 9.89 19.53
CA ARG A 258 14.91 10.09 18.68
C ARG A 258 15.09 9.06 17.56
N TYR A 259 14.49 7.88 17.63
CA TYR A 259 14.75 6.81 16.66
C TYR A 259 13.68 6.67 15.57
N SER A 260 12.52 7.34 15.70
CA SER A 260 11.49 7.34 14.65
C SER A 260 11.91 8.05 13.36
N PHE A 261 12.92 8.93 13.43
CA PHE A 261 13.45 9.64 12.26
C PHE A 261 14.32 8.74 11.35
N LEU A 262 14.86 7.64 11.88
CA LEU A 262 15.78 6.74 11.16
C LEU A 262 15.08 5.60 10.41
N PHE A 263 13.75 5.46 10.57
CA PHE A 263 12.98 4.34 10.00
C PHE A 263 11.96 4.78 8.93
N PHE A 264 11.79 6.09 8.73
CA PHE A 264 10.88 6.70 7.75
C PHE A 264 11.60 7.57 6.71
N CYS A 265 12.94 7.61 6.73
CA CYS A 265 13.78 8.05 5.62
C CYS A 265 14.28 6.81 4.86
#